data_AF-A0A6I9YY43-F1
#
_entry.id   AF-A0A6I9YY43-F1
#
_cell.length_a   1.000
_cell.length_b   1.000
_cell.length_c   1.000
_cell.angle_alpha   90.00
_cell.angle_beta   90.00
_cell.angle_gamma   90.00
#
_symmetry.space_group_name_H-M   'P 1'
#
loop_
_entity.id
_entity.type
_entity.pdbx_description
1 polymer ?
#
loop_
_entity_poly.entity_id
_entity_poly.type
_entity_poly.pdbx_seq_one_letter_code
_entity_poly.pdbx_strand_id
1 'polypeptide(L)'
;MADLESAVLYTLRMEAAVFPSLEGERLLALKDFLSVLVQYFAGRLVVKNYLYNLELWLRPKTTVLQSEWEEALKNKKEFPNATLPERPHWVGCQGSEPKFRRFPCGLWTLFHHLTVQAACQKQPAPSGVPEVLPTMRGYIHNFFGCRMCAEHFEAMAAESMHEVKTRDEAVLWLWSRHNRVNARLAGTASDDPKFPKIQWPPQSFCPSCHHTSTDSSLQDGKKSLWNENRVLMFLKWHFSGKNIYVDSPLEPQTRSGRSIAQQNDEAEWKLEGGGRGEEGDQDNQKEAGKVGKKKFDLGKPGSPELHKPSIVKMSTKAKEMVEDIVDLDTFSEQRFKSKALKLARQISIRERRAKRDTRLFLMENEARRSLDYIRESLRHKNLGARQFSGIQVEKENTSKRNQWIYILGMGFSRLDVSLCVLLYLLSSVCLLGMYTFFRMRMNYRKARLGYSLT
;
A
#
# COMPACT_ATOMS: atom_id res chain seq x y z
N MET A 1 -5.40 10.68 -12.41
CA MET A 1 -5.02 9.57 -13.32
C MET A 1 -3.79 8.84 -12.80
N ALA A 2 -2.70 9.55 -12.49
CA ALA A 2 -1.42 8.98 -12.05
C ALA A 2 -1.54 7.84 -11.02
N ASP A 3 -2.29 8.00 -9.92
CA ASP A 3 -2.45 6.95 -8.90
C ASP A 3 -3.16 5.69 -9.41
N LEU A 4 -4.12 5.82 -10.33
CA LEU A 4 -4.87 4.70 -10.90
C LEU A 4 -3.99 3.88 -11.86
N GLU A 5 -3.26 4.55 -12.75
CA GLU A 5 -2.30 3.90 -13.65
C GLU A 5 -1.11 3.31 -12.89
N SER A 6 -0.68 3.95 -11.79
CA SER A 6 0.37 3.43 -10.91
C SER A 6 -0.07 2.21 -10.12
N ALA A 7 -1.34 2.14 -9.72
CA ALA A 7 -1.91 0.93 -9.11
C ALA A 7 -1.90 -0.22 -10.11
N VAL A 8 -2.42 -0.02 -11.33
CA VAL A 8 -2.38 -1.03 -12.42
C VAL A 8 -0.95 -1.45 -12.76
N LEU A 9 -0.02 -0.50 -12.88
CA LEU A 9 1.38 -0.80 -13.14
C LEU A 9 1.98 -1.69 -12.05
N TYR A 10 1.74 -1.35 -10.78
CA TYR A 10 2.28 -2.07 -9.64
C TYR A 10 1.66 -3.47 -9.48
N THR A 11 0.35 -3.63 -9.77
CA THR A 11 -0.26 -4.97 -9.76
C THR A 11 0.36 -5.91 -10.80
N LEU A 12 0.73 -5.39 -11.97
CA LEU A 12 1.27 -6.18 -13.08
C LEU A 12 2.80 -6.41 -12.99
N ARG A 13 3.57 -5.34 -12.80
CA ARG A 13 5.05 -5.38 -12.83
C ARG A 13 5.71 -5.68 -11.48
N MET A 14 5.01 -5.54 -10.35
CA MET A 14 5.54 -5.87 -9.04
C MET A 14 4.84 -7.11 -8.48
N GLU A 15 3.54 -7.02 -8.19
CA GLU A 15 2.81 -8.06 -7.44
C GLU A 15 2.64 -9.37 -8.24
N ALA A 16 2.38 -9.31 -9.55
CA ALA A 16 2.32 -10.51 -10.40
C ALA A 16 3.69 -11.04 -10.83
N ALA A 17 4.73 -10.19 -10.83
CA ALA A 17 6.06 -10.56 -11.32
C ALA A 17 6.92 -11.34 -10.31
N VAL A 18 6.53 -11.43 -9.03
CA VAL A 18 7.30 -12.21 -8.01
C VAL A 18 7.19 -13.73 -8.17
N PHE A 19 6.30 -14.22 -9.03
CA PHE A 19 6.02 -15.64 -9.18
C PHE A 19 6.82 -16.25 -10.35
N PRO A 20 7.58 -17.35 -10.15
CA PRO A 20 8.30 -18.03 -11.24
C PRO A 20 7.38 -18.56 -12.35
N SER A 21 6.14 -18.91 -11.98
CA SER A 21 5.09 -19.40 -12.88
C SER A 21 3.71 -18.94 -12.39
N LEU A 22 2.86 -18.54 -13.35
CA LEU A 22 1.46 -18.19 -13.17
C LEU A 22 0.59 -19.28 -13.79
N GLU A 23 -0.09 -20.05 -12.94
CA GLU A 23 -0.94 -21.19 -13.34
C GLU A 23 -2.10 -21.39 -12.34
N GLY A 24 -3.07 -22.21 -12.73
CA GLY A 24 -4.25 -22.53 -11.89
C GLY A 24 -5.02 -21.28 -11.42
N GLU A 25 -5.48 -21.32 -10.16
CA GLU A 25 -6.23 -20.22 -9.51
C GLU A 25 -5.53 -18.85 -9.60
N ARG A 26 -4.18 -18.81 -9.55
CA ARG A 26 -3.43 -17.57 -9.66
C ARG A 26 -3.55 -16.95 -11.06
N LEU A 27 -3.46 -17.79 -12.10
CA LEU A 27 -3.62 -17.32 -13.48
C LEU A 27 -5.07 -16.94 -13.77
N LEU A 28 -6.05 -17.68 -13.24
CA LEU A 28 -7.47 -17.34 -13.35
C LEU A 28 -7.75 -15.96 -12.71
N ALA A 29 -7.30 -15.74 -11.46
CA ALA A 29 -7.45 -14.46 -10.79
C ALA A 29 -6.81 -13.28 -11.55
N LEU A 30 -5.68 -13.50 -12.25
CA LEU A 30 -5.05 -12.49 -13.09
C LEU A 30 -5.84 -12.20 -14.38
N LYS A 31 -6.40 -13.23 -15.02
CA LYS A 31 -7.29 -13.08 -16.19
C LYS A 31 -8.56 -12.32 -15.82
N ASP A 32 -9.20 -12.67 -14.71
CA ASP A 32 -10.39 -11.97 -14.22
C ASP A 32 -10.09 -10.51 -13.89
N PHE A 33 -8.93 -10.24 -13.27
CA PHE A 33 -8.47 -8.89 -12.99
C PHE A 33 -8.22 -8.06 -14.26
N LEU A 34 -7.55 -8.62 -15.28
CA LEU A 34 -7.38 -7.94 -16.57
C LEU A 34 -8.72 -7.73 -17.30
N SER A 35 -9.63 -8.70 -17.26
CA SER A 35 -10.98 -8.59 -17.86
C SER A 35 -11.77 -7.43 -17.24
N VAL A 36 -11.80 -7.35 -15.91
CA VAL A 36 -12.42 -6.24 -15.17
C VAL A 36 -11.74 -4.89 -15.48
N LEU A 37 -10.40 -4.85 -15.60
CA LEU A 37 -9.71 -3.63 -16.02
C LEU A 37 -10.12 -3.20 -17.44
N VAL A 38 -10.08 -4.10 -18.42
CA VAL A 38 -10.47 -3.80 -19.82
C VAL A 38 -11.91 -3.28 -19.90
N GLN A 39 -12.82 -3.88 -19.12
CA GLN A 39 -14.24 -3.54 -19.17
C GLN A 39 -14.62 -2.25 -18.43
N TYR A 40 -13.97 -1.94 -17.29
CA TYR A 40 -14.42 -0.88 -16.38
C TYR A 40 -13.43 0.28 -16.16
N PHE A 41 -12.13 0.11 -16.46
CA PHE A 41 -11.11 1.14 -16.19
C PHE A 41 -11.30 2.38 -17.08
N ALA A 42 -11.57 3.55 -16.47
CA ALA A 42 -11.69 4.84 -17.17
C ALA A 42 -10.31 5.50 -17.41
N GLY A 43 -9.32 4.71 -17.81
CA GLY A 43 -7.97 5.17 -18.11
C GLY A 43 -7.84 5.95 -19.42
N ARG A 44 -6.65 6.52 -19.65
CA ARG A 44 -6.28 7.07 -20.96
C ARG A 44 -6.33 5.98 -22.03
N LEU A 45 -6.71 6.34 -23.26
CA LEU A 45 -6.88 5.38 -24.36
C LEU A 45 -5.64 4.51 -24.59
N VAL A 46 -4.44 5.10 -24.48
CA VAL A 46 -3.16 4.40 -24.59
C VAL A 46 -3.01 3.26 -23.58
N VAL A 47 -3.40 3.47 -22.32
CA VAL A 47 -3.39 2.43 -21.29
C VAL A 47 -4.48 1.39 -21.52
N LYS A 48 -5.67 1.82 -21.96
CA LYS A 48 -6.76 0.88 -22.28
C LYS A 48 -6.40 -0.06 -23.43
N ASN A 49 -5.76 0.45 -24.48
CA ASN A 49 -5.27 -0.36 -25.61
C ASN A 49 -4.21 -1.37 -25.15
N TYR A 50 -3.28 -0.96 -24.27
CA TYR A 50 -2.31 -1.87 -23.68
C TYR A 50 -2.98 -3.00 -22.91
N LEU A 51 -3.92 -2.67 -22.02
CA LEU A 51 -4.63 -3.66 -21.20
C LEU A 51 -5.44 -4.64 -22.06
N TYR A 52 -6.07 -4.16 -23.13
CA TYR A 52 -6.78 -5.00 -24.10
C TYR A 52 -5.85 -5.98 -24.81
N ASN A 53 -4.70 -5.50 -25.30
CA ASN A 53 -3.70 -6.34 -25.97
C ASN A 53 -3.10 -7.39 -25.01
N LEU A 54 -2.85 -7.02 -23.75
CA LEU A 54 -2.36 -7.93 -22.72
C LEU A 54 -3.40 -8.99 -22.33
N GLU A 55 -4.68 -8.62 -22.23
CA GLU A 55 -5.78 -9.53 -21.95
C GLU A 55 -5.98 -10.54 -23.09
N LEU A 56 -5.96 -10.09 -24.36
CA LEU A 56 -5.98 -10.96 -25.53
C LEU A 56 -4.82 -11.97 -25.55
N TRP A 57 -3.61 -11.53 -25.18
CA TRP A 57 -2.43 -12.40 -25.10
C TRP A 57 -2.51 -13.41 -23.95
N LEU A 58 -3.04 -13.00 -22.79
CA LEU A 58 -3.15 -13.85 -21.60
C LEU A 58 -4.29 -14.88 -21.72
N ARG A 59 -5.41 -14.51 -22.35
CA ARG A 59 -6.64 -15.31 -22.45
C ARG A 59 -6.41 -16.79 -22.84
N PRO A 60 -5.64 -17.14 -23.89
CA PRO A 60 -5.41 -18.54 -24.28
C PRO A 60 -4.39 -19.31 -23.41
N LYS A 61 -3.62 -18.64 -22.54
CA LYS A 61 -2.55 -19.29 -21.76
C LYS A 61 -3.13 -20.17 -20.63
N THR A 62 -2.56 -21.35 -20.39
CA THR A 62 -2.86 -22.21 -19.23
C THR A 62 -1.81 -22.12 -18.12
N THR A 63 -0.58 -21.84 -18.51
CA THR A 63 0.57 -21.51 -17.66
C THR A 63 1.34 -20.37 -18.34
N VAL A 64 1.96 -19.49 -17.56
CA VAL A 64 2.85 -18.41 -18.04
C VAL A 64 4.09 -18.37 -17.15
N LEU A 65 5.28 -18.49 -17.76
CA LEU A 65 6.55 -18.33 -17.05
C LEU A 65 6.83 -16.85 -16.72
N GLN A 66 7.59 -16.59 -15.67
CA GLN A 66 8.00 -15.23 -15.28
C GLN A 66 8.61 -14.42 -16.45
N SER A 67 9.48 -15.04 -17.24
CA SER A 67 10.10 -14.40 -18.42
C SER A 67 9.13 -14.12 -19.55
N GLU A 68 8.11 -14.96 -19.78
CA GLU A 68 7.02 -14.68 -20.73
C GLU A 68 6.16 -13.50 -20.24
N TRP A 69 5.90 -13.42 -18.93
CA TRP A 69 5.15 -12.34 -18.32
C TRP A 69 5.90 -11.01 -18.42
N GLU A 70 7.18 -10.98 -18.08
CA GLU A 70 8.04 -9.80 -18.22
C GLU A 70 8.14 -9.32 -19.68
N GLU A 71 8.28 -10.23 -20.64
CA GLU A 71 8.29 -9.91 -22.07
C GLU A 71 6.94 -9.35 -22.55
N ALA A 72 5.83 -9.93 -22.10
CA ALA A 72 4.49 -9.43 -22.42
C ALA A 72 4.21 -8.03 -21.84
N LEU A 73 4.86 -7.67 -20.72
CA LEU A 73 4.69 -6.37 -20.07
C LEU A 73 5.57 -5.23 -20.64
N LYS A 74 6.49 -5.51 -21.56
CA LYS A 74 7.33 -4.48 -22.20
C LYS A 74 6.50 -3.56 -23.09
N ASN A 75 6.83 -2.26 -23.06
CA ASN A 75 6.27 -1.29 -24.00
C ASN A 75 6.92 -1.50 -25.38
N LYS A 76 6.12 -1.96 -26.33
CA LYS A 76 6.57 -2.36 -27.68
C LYS A 76 6.60 -1.15 -28.62
N LYS A 77 7.70 -0.95 -29.36
CA LYS A 77 7.89 0.21 -30.26
C LYS A 77 6.91 0.18 -31.44
N GLU A 78 6.46 -1.00 -31.81
CA GLU A 78 5.48 -1.31 -32.85
C GLU A 78 4.07 -0.83 -32.46
N PHE A 79 3.80 -0.63 -31.16
CA PHE A 79 2.49 -0.27 -30.62
C PHE A 79 2.57 0.99 -29.72
N PRO A 80 3.00 2.16 -30.25
CA PRO A 80 3.19 3.37 -29.44
C PRO A 80 1.90 3.88 -28.78
N ASN A 81 0.75 3.58 -29.38
CA ASN A 81 -0.59 3.90 -28.86
C ASN A 81 -1.14 2.85 -27.87
N ALA A 82 -0.30 1.92 -27.38
CA ALA A 82 -0.62 0.91 -26.39
C ALA A 82 0.55 0.73 -25.42
N THR A 83 0.65 1.60 -24.41
CA THR A 83 1.75 1.60 -23.42
C THR A 83 1.26 1.82 -21.98
N LEU A 84 2.05 1.34 -21.01
CA LEU A 84 1.94 1.69 -19.59
C LEU A 84 3.07 2.66 -19.17
N PRO A 85 2.90 3.46 -18.11
CA PRO A 85 3.99 4.23 -17.51
C PRO A 85 5.14 3.31 -17.07
N GLU A 86 6.40 3.73 -17.22
CA GLU A 86 7.54 2.87 -16.86
C GLU A 86 7.74 2.71 -15.35
N ARG A 87 7.32 3.69 -14.55
CA ARG A 87 7.48 3.73 -13.10
C ARG A 87 6.19 4.27 -12.43
N PRO A 88 5.84 3.81 -11.21
CA PRO A 88 4.69 4.33 -10.50
C PRO A 88 4.94 5.79 -10.05
N HIS A 89 3.93 6.63 -10.25
CA HIS A 89 3.90 8.04 -9.86
C HIS A 89 2.65 8.32 -9.03
N TRP A 90 2.84 8.49 -7.72
CA TRP A 90 1.77 8.73 -6.76
C TRP A 90 1.56 10.23 -6.57
N VAL A 91 0.29 10.67 -6.57
CA VAL A 91 -0.13 12.06 -6.36
C VAL A 91 -1.13 12.09 -5.20
N GLY A 92 -2.37 11.66 -5.43
CA GLY A 92 -3.40 11.60 -4.39
C GLY A 92 -3.11 10.54 -3.31
N CYS A 93 -2.36 9.50 -3.66
CA CYS A 93 -1.90 8.43 -2.77
C CYS A 93 -0.45 8.59 -2.27
N GLN A 94 0.20 9.73 -2.52
CA GLN A 94 1.54 9.98 -1.98
C GLN A 94 1.51 10.03 -0.44
N GLY A 95 2.37 9.24 0.21
CA GLY A 95 2.57 9.23 1.66
C GLY A 95 3.41 10.41 2.15
N SER A 96 3.32 10.74 3.45
CA SER A 96 4.23 11.69 4.09
C SER A 96 5.67 11.15 4.18
N GLU A 97 5.82 9.83 4.22
CA GLU A 97 7.08 9.09 4.16
C GLU A 97 6.99 7.94 3.13
N PRO A 98 8.12 7.40 2.63
CA PRO A 98 8.13 6.30 1.65
C PRO A 98 7.38 5.03 2.06
N LYS A 99 7.24 4.77 3.36
CA LYS A 99 6.55 3.61 3.93
C LYS A 99 5.01 3.72 3.96
N PHE A 100 4.45 4.91 3.70
CA PHE A 100 3.02 5.17 3.88
C PHE A 100 2.25 5.27 2.55
N ARG A 101 0.94 4.98 2.63
CA ARG A 101 -0.09 5.17 1.58
C ARG A 101 0.20 4.42 0.28
N ARG A 102 0.74 5.08 -0.76
CA ARG A 102 1.23 4.53 -2.04
C ARG A 102 0.36 3.40 -2.60
N PHE A 103 0.93 2.23 -2.90
CA PHE A 103 0.24 1.14 -3.60
C PHE A 103 -1.03 0.65 -2.88
N PRO A 104 -1.05 0.36 -1.56
CA PRO A 104 -2.29 0.06 -0.85
C PRO A 104 -3.39 1.13 -1.02
N CYS A 105 -3.04 2.42 -1.00
CA CYS A 105 -4.00 3.50 -1.28
C CYS A 105 -4.50 3.44 -2.73
N GLY A 106 -3.59 3.31 -3.70
CA GLY A 106 -3.93 3.23 -5.12
C GLY A 106 -4.81 2.03 -5.45
N LEU A 107 -4.57 0.88 -4.81
CA LEU A 107 -5.35 -0.34 -4.98
C LEU A 107 -6.78 -0.18 -4.45
N TRP A 108 -6.96 0.45 -3.29
CA TRP A 108 -8.29 0.82 -2.80
C TRP A 108 -8.99 1.77 -3.78
N THR A 109 -8.34 2.86 -4.20
CA THR A 109 -8.90 3.81 -5.17
C THR A 109 -9.27 3.15 -6.49
N LEU A 110 -8.46 2.19 -6.97
CA LEU A 110 -8.72 1.40 -8.17
C LEU A 110 -9.98 0.55 -8.03
N PHE A 111 -10.14 -0.24 -6.95
CA PHE A 111 -11.33 -1.07 -6.79
C PHE A 111 -12.61 -0.27 -6.50
N HIS A 112 -12.54 0.86 -5.79
CA HIS A 112 -13.66 1.80 -5.66
C HIS A 112 -14.06 2.41 -7.01
N HIS A 113 -13.08 2.72 -7.85
CA HIS A 113 -13.33 3.18 -9.23
C HIS A 113 -13.99 2.08 -10.07
N LEU A 114 -13.48 0.85 -10.05
CA LEU A 114 -14.02 -0.26 -10.83
C LEU A 114 -15.46 -0.64 -10.42
N THR A 115 -15.77 -0.69 -9.12
CA THR A 115 -17.15 -0.96 -8.65
C THR A 115 -18.12 0.14 -9.10
N VAL A 116 -17.74 1.41 -9.00
CA VAL A 116 -18.57 2.54 -9.47
C VAL A 116 -18.74 2.53 -10.99
N GLN A 117 -17.67 2.29 -11.74
CA GLN A 117 -17.74 2.20 -13.20
C GLN A 117 -18.64 1.05 -13.68
N ALA A 118 -18.63 -0.09 -12.98
CA ALA A 118 -19.56 -1.18 -13.23
C ALA A 118 -21.01 -0.77 -12.89
N ALA A 119 -21.23 -0.16 -11.72
CA ALA A 119 -22.53 0.33 -11.26
C ALA A 119 -23.13 1.44 -12.14
N CYS A 120 -22.32 2.11 -12.95
CA CYS A 120 -22.75 3.11 -13.92
C CYS A 120 -23.00 2.56 -15.34
N GLN A 121 -22.75 1.27 -15.61
CA GLN A 121 -23.14 0.68 -16.90
C GLN A 121 -24.66 0.49 -17.01
N LYS A 122 -25.21 0.81 -18.19
CA LYS A 122 -26.64 0.63 -18.49
C LYS A 122 -27.07 -0.84 -18.58
N GLN A 123 -26.14 -1.72 -18.93
CA GLN A 123 -26.41 -3.16 -19.05
C GLN A 123 -26.17 -3.85 -17.70
N PRO A 124 -27.02 -4.81 -17.29
CA PRO A 124 -26.80 -5.62 -16.11
C PRO A 124 -25.52 -6.48 -16.26
N ALA A 125 -25.03 -7.02 -15.14
CA ALA A 125 -23.95 -8.00 -15.17
C ALA A 125 -24.36 -9.23 -16.00
N PRO A 126 -23.55 -9.70 -16.97
CA PRO A 126 -23.91 -10.85 -17.81
C PRO A 126 -24.21 -12.13 -17.02
N SER A 127 -23.56 -12.30 -15.87
CA SER A 127 -23.75 -13.40 -14.92
C SER A 127 -24.83 -13.16 -13.87
N GLY A 128 -25.44 -11.97 -13.84
CA GLY A 128 -26.31 -11.52 -12.74
C GLY A 128 -25.59 -11.24 -11.41
N VAL A 129 -24.26 -11.40 -11.34
CA VAL A 129 -23.46 -11.22 -10.12
C VAL A 129 -22.51 -10.02 -10.29
N PRO A 130 -22.35 -9.13 -9.28
CA PRO A 130 -21.41 -8.00 -9.35
C PRO A 130 -19.95 -8.46 -9.44
N GLU A 131 -19.43 -8.54 -10.67
CA GLU A 131 -18.15 -9.16 -11.02
C GLU A 131 -16.91 -8.60 -10.29
N VAL A 132 -16.89 -7.30 -9.98
CA VAL A 132 -15.70 -6.62 -9.45
C VAL A 132 -15.27 -7.12 -8.06
N LEU A 133 -16.20 -7.49 -7.17
CA LEU A 133 -15.86 -7.92 -5.80
C LEU A 133 -15.24 -9.33 -5.74
N PRO A 134 -15.79 -10.37 -6.41
CA PRO A 134 -15.10 -11.65 -6.59
C PRO A 134 -13.71 -11.49 -7.18
N THR A 135 -13.54 -10.67 -8.23
CA THR A 135 -12.23 -10.39 -8.83
C THR A 135 -11.27 -9.72 -7.84
N MET A 136 -11.74 -8.75 -7.05
CA MET A 136 -10.92 -8.13 -5.99
C MET A 136 -10.47 -9.16 -4.94
N ARG A 137 -11.38 -10.05 -4.51
CA ARG A 137 -11.07 -11.12 -3.56
C ARG A 137 -10.04 -12.09 -4.12
N GLY A 138 -10.22 -12.56 -5.36
CA GLY A 138 -9.28 -13.43 -6.06
C GLY A 138 -7.90 -12.80 -6.23
N TYR A 139 -7.84 -11.51 -6.60
CA TYR A 139 -6.60 -10.76 -6.70
C TYR A 139 -5.88 -10.63 -5.34
N ILE A 140 -6.60 -10.22 -4.29
CA ILE A 140 -6.04 -10.02 -2.95
C ILE A 140 -5.53 -11.33 -2.35
N HIS A 141 -6.25 -12.44 -2.56
CA HIS A 141 -5.82 -13.76 -2.11
C HIS A 141 -4.52 -14.20 -2.79
N ASN A 142 -4.46 -14.11 -4.13
CA ASN A 142 -3.38 -14.70 -4.91
C ASN A 142 -2.13 -13.82 -5.00
N PHE A 143 -2.29 -12.50 -5.07
CA PHE A 143 -1.19 -11.57 -5.39
C PHE A 143 -0.77 -10.72 -4.19
N PHE A 144 -1.70 -10.02 -3.55
CA PHE A 144 -1.40 -8.91 -2.62
C PHE A 144 -0.37 -9.24 -1.51
N GLY A 145 0.79 -8.58 -1.55
CA GLY A 145 1.97 -8.92 -0.76
C GLY A 145 1.78 -8.91 0.76
N CYS A 146 0.97 -8.00 1.30
CA CYS A 146 0.67 -7.95 2.74
C CYS A 146 -0.31 -9.07 3.13
N ARG A 147 0.20 -10.24 3.53
CA ARG A 147 -0.64 -11.40 3.87
C ARG A 147 -1.58 -11.16 5.04
N MET A 148 -1.14 -10.53 6.13
CA MET A 148 -2.05 -10.11 7.22
C MET A 148 -3.13 -9.13 6.74
N CYS A 149 -2.86 -8.30 5.73
CA CYS A 149 -3.88 -7.42 5.16
C CYS A 149 -4.90 -8.21 4.31
N ALA A 150 -4.41 -9.19 3.53
CA ALA A 150 -5.23 -10.09 2.72
C ALA A 150 -6.14 -10.97 3.60
N GLU A 151 -5.63 -11.56 4.67
CA GLU A 151 -6.40 -12.34 5.66
C GLU A 151 -7.53 -11.51 6.29
N HIS A 152 -7.24 -10.26 6.67
CA HIS A 152 -8.25 -9.34 7.18
C HIS A 152 -9.32 -8.96 6.15
N PHE A 153 -8.96 -8.87 4.86
CA PHE A 153 -9.93 -8.62 3.78
C PHE A 153 -10.78 -9.87 3.53
N GLU A 154 -10.15 -11.04 3.46
CA GLU A 154 -10.80 -12.34 3.27
C GLU A 154 -11.79 -12.64 4.39
N ALA A 155 -11.46 -12.35 5.66
CA ALA A 155 -12.38 -12.49 6.77
C ALA A 155 -13.66 -11.62 6.59
N MET A 156 -13.52 -10.38 6.11
CA MET A 156 -14.68 -9.53 5.80
C MET A 156 -15.46 -10.02 4.58
N ALA A 157 -14.76 -10.56 3.56
CA ALA A 157 -15.36 -11.12 2.36
C ALA A 157 -16.21 -12.36 2.69
N ALA A 158 -15.64 -13.30 3.44
CA ALA A 158 -16.34 -14.49 3.93
C ALA A 158 -17.57 -14.14 4.78
N GLU A 159 -17.49 -13.09 5.61
CA GLU A 159 -18.58 -12.62 6.47
C GLU A 159 -19.87 -12.26 5.70
N SER A 160 -19.77 -11.62 4.52
CA SER A 160 -20.96 -10.99 3.89
C SER A 160 -20.88 -10.70 2.37
N MET A 161 -19.75 -10.92 1.68
CA MET A 161 -19.66 -10.60 0.24
C MET A 161 -20.65 -11.41 -0.61
N HIS A 162 -21.03 -12.60 -0.13
CA HIS A 162 -22.01 -13.48 -0.76
C HIS A 162 -23.46 -12.96 -0.69
N GLU A 163 -23.74 -12.00 0.20
CA GLU A 163 -25.05 -11.36 0.36
C GLU A 163 -25.29 -10.29 -0.72
N VAL A 164 -24.23 -9.70 -1.26
CA VAL A 164 -24.26 -8.64 -2.29
C VAL A 164 -24.82 -9.17 -3.60
N LYS A 165 -25.93 -8.60 -4.09
CA LYS A 165 -26.62 -8.98 -5.33
C LYS A 165 -26.53 -7.92 -6.42
N THR A 166 -26.50 -6.63 -6.06
CA THR A 166 -26.46 -5.54 -7.05
C THR A 166 -25.09 -4.85 -7.10
N ARG A 167 -24.78 -4.22 -8.24
CA ARG A 167 -23.54 -3.42 -8.38
C ARG A 167 -23.53 -2.18 -7.47
N ASP A 168 -24.71 -1.65 -7.12
CA ASP A 168 -24.85 -0.55 -6.17
C ASP A 168 -24.59 -1.01 -4.73
N GLU A 169 -25.08 -2.19 -4.34
CA GLU A 169 -24.68 -2.84 -3.09
C GLU A 169 -23.17 -3.15 -3.07
N ALA A 170 -22.57 -3.53 -4.21
CA ALA A 170 -21.13 -3.79 -4.27
C ALA A 170 -20.28 -2.54 -4.00
N VAL A 171 -20.71 -1.37 -4.48
CA VAL A 171 -20.11 -0.06 -4.16
C VAL A 171 -20.24 0.24 -2.66
N LEU A 172 -21.43 0.07 -2.07
CA LEU A 172 -21.66 0.31 -0.64
C LEU A 172 -20.93 -0.70 0.26
N TRP A 173 -20.89 -1.97 -0.11
CA TRP A 173 -20.17 -3.01 0.62
C TRP A 173 -18.69 -2.68 0.70
N LEU A 174 -18.07 -2.33 -0.44
CA LEU A 174 -16.63 -2.02 -0.48
C LEU A 174 -16.32 -0.78 0.37
N TRP A 175 -17.17 0.25 0.30
CA TRP A 175 -17.06 1.46 1.10
C TRP A 175 -17.17 1.18 2.61
N SER A 176 -18.18 0.43 3.01
CA SER A 176 -18.40 0.02 4.41
C SER A 176 -17.23 -0.79 4.97
N ARG A 177 -16.73 -1.77 4.21
CA ARG A 177 -15.57 -2.59 4.61
C ARG A 177 -14.27 -1.79 4.64
N HIS A 178 -14.07 -0.83 3.73
CA HIS A 178 -12.93 0.09 3.80
C HIS A 178 -13.01 0.98 5.06
N ASN A 179 -14.20 1.45 5.45
CA ASN A 179 -14.40 2.20 6.70
C ASN A 179 -14.17 1.36 7.97
N ARG A 180 -14.48 0.06 7.97
CA ARG A 180 -14.09 -0.87 9.05
C ARG A 180 -12.58 -1.04 9.14
N VAL A 181 -11.87 -1.06 8.01
CA VAL A 181 -10.39 -1.04 7.98
C VAL A 181 -9.84 0.29 8.51
N ASN A 182 -10.43 1.43 8.13
CA ASN A 182 -10.05 2.74 8.67
C ASN A 182 -10.19 2.79 10.20
N ALA A 183 -11.32 2.31 10.75
CA ALA A 183 -11.53 2.25 12.20
C ALA A 183 -10.49 1.39 12.93
N ARG A 184 -10.05 0.26 12.34
CA ARG A 184 -9.03 -0.62 12.92
C ARG A 184 -7.62 -0.03 12.83
N LEU A 185 -7.30 0.71 11.77
CA LEU A 185 -5.96 1.24 11.53
C LEU A 185 -5.73 2.63 12.14
N ALA A 186 -6.78 3.34 12.56
CA ALA A 186 -6.69 4.66 13.17
C ALA A 186 -5.72 4.71 14.35
N GLY A 187 -4.72 5.60 14.27
CA GLY A 187 -3.72 5.78 15.35
C GLY A 187 -2.73 4.62 15.53
N THR A 188 -2.69 3.64 14.62
CA THR A 188 -1.66 2.60 14.61
C THR A 188 -0.37 3.12 13.98
N ALA A 189 0.76 2.40 14.15
CA ALA A 189 2.05 2.79 13.57
C ALA A 189 2.11 2.79 12.02
N SER A 190 1.09 2.24 11.35
CA SER A 190 0.93 2.30 9.89
C SER A 190 -0.07 3.37 9.43
N ASP A 191 -0.66 4.13 10.36
CA ASP A 191 -1.44 5.32 10.04
C ASP A 191 -0.49 6.48 9.72
N ASP A 192 -0.75 7.17 8.61
CA ASP A 192 0.11 8.27 8.15
C ASP A 192 -0.26 9.54 8.95
N PRO A 193 0.66 10.16 9.71
CA PRO A 193 0.32 11.30 10.55
C PRO A 193 -0.24 12.51 9.80
N LYS A 194 0.03 12.65 8.50
CA LYS A 194 -0.55 13.72 7.64
C LYS A 194 -1.89 13.32 7.01
N PHE A 195 -2.26 12.04 7.06
CA PHE A 195 -3.48 11.49 6.46
C PHE A 195 -4.12 10.45 7.41
N PRO A 196 -4.50 10.86 8.64
CA PRO A 196 -5.01 9.95 9.67
C PRO A 196 -6.30 9.24 9.23
N LYS A 197 -6.52 8.01 9.70
CA LYS A 197 -7.76 7.29 9.35
C LYS A 197 -8.98 7.97 9.95
N ILE A 198 -9.98 8.16 9.11
CA ILE A 198 -11.30 8.67 9.48
C ILE A 198 -12.39 7.76 8.93
N GLN A 199 -13.59 7.89 9.48
CA GLN A 199 -14.81 7.43 8.82
C GLN A 199 -15.08 8.36 7.62
N TRP A 200 -15.03 7.82 6.41
CA TRP A 200 -15.01 8.57 5.16
C TRP A 200 -16.29 8.34 4.33
N PRO A 201 -16.88 9.36 3.67
CA PRO A 201 -16.45 10.76 3.65
C PRO A 201 -16.72 11.50 4.95
N PRO A 202 -15.84 12.42 5.39
CA PRO A 202 -16.12 13.29 6.53
C PRO A 202 -17.31 14.21 6.21
N GLN A 203 -17.98 14.71 7.26
CA GLN A 203 -19.13 15.60 7.11
C GLN A 203 -18.79 16.89 6.35
N SER A 204 -17.54 17.38 6.42
CA SER A 204 -17.04 18.51 5.64
C SER A 204 -16.99 18.25 4.13
N PHE A 205 -16.97 17.00 3.69
CA PHE A 205 -16.88 16.62 2.27
C PHE A 205 -18.20 16.09 1.70
N CYS A 206 -19.03 15.48 2.53
CA CYS A 206 -20.42 15.14 2.18
C CYS A 206 -21.35 15.32 3.39
N PRO A 207 -21.87 16.55 3.66
CA PRO A 207 -22.76 16.78 4.78
C PRO A 207 -24.01 15.91 4.75
N SER A 208 -24.58 15.72 3.55
CA SER A 208 -25.78 14.91 3.32
C SER A 208 -25.57 13.40 3.46
N CYS A 209 -24.32 12.92 3.52
CA CYS A 209 -24.02 11.51 3.77
C CYS A 209 -24.25 11.11 5.24
N HIS A 210 -24.40 12.07 6.16
CA HIS A 210 -24.57 11.83 7.59
C HIS A 210 -25.99 12.20 8.05
N HIS A 211 -26.63 11.36 8.86
CA HIS A 211 -27.89 11.72 9.53
C HIS A 211 -27.65 12.76 10.63
N THR A 212 -28.56 13.71 10.77
CA THR A 212 -28.53 14.68 11.88
C THR A 212 -29.10 14.05 13.14
N SER A 213 -28.60 14.47 14.32
CA SER A 213 -29.09 14.00 15.63
C SER A 213 -30.55 14.37 15.93
N THR A 214 -31.17 15.20 15.10
CA THR A 214 -32.58 15.60 15.16
C THR A 214 -33.49 14.77 14.24
N ASP A 215 -32.95 13.77 13.53
CA ASP A 215 -33.72 12.89 12.65
C ASP A 215 -34.58 11.94 13.50
N SER A 216 -35.91 12.18 13.51
CA SER A 216 -36.90 11.50 14.36
C SER A 216 -36.95 9.96 14.20
N SER A 217 -36.22 9.42 13.23
CA SER A 217 -36.05 7.98 13.01
C SER A 217 -35.14 7.29 14.05
N LEU A 218 -34.49 8.03 14.95
CA LEU A 218 -33.51 7.56 15.95
C LEU A 218 -34.05 6.73 17.14
N GLN A 219 -35.30 6.23 17.11
CA GLN A 219 -35.92 5.56 18.28
C GLN A 219 -35.44 4.13 18.58
N ASP A 220 -34.71 3.47 17.68
CA ASP A 220 -34.16 2.13 17.92
C ASP A 220 -32.63 2.14 17.95
N GLY A 221 -32.05 1.53 19.00
CA GLY A 221 -30.66 1.66 19.43
C GLY A 221 -29.58 1.01 18.54
N LYS A 222 -29.80 0.96 17.22
CA LYS A 222 -28.92 0.31 16.24
C LYS A 222 -29.05 0.92 14.84
N LYS A 223 -28.89 2.25 14.70
CA LYS A 223 -28.89 2.92 13.39
C LYS A 223 -27.53 3.47 12.99
N SER A 224 -27.18 3.18 11.74
CA SER A 224 -26.00 3.70 11.05
C SER A 224 -26.06 5.23 11.03
N LEU A 225 -24.93 5.91 11.28
CA LEU A 225 -24.83 7.37 11.15
C LEU A 225 -24.95 7.84 9.68
N TRP A 226 -24.96 6.90 8.73
CA TRP A 226 -24.85 7.15 7.30
C TRP A 226 -26.19 7.07 6.57
N ASN A 227 -26.46 8.09 5.75
CA ASN A 227 -27.51 8.04 4.75
C ASN A 227 -26.98 7.33 3.50
N GLU A 228 -27.18 6.02 3.41
CA GLU A 228 -26.57 5.18 2.38
C GLU A 228 -26.94 5.60 0.95
N ASN A 229 -28.14 6.12 0.71
CA ASN A 229 -28.54 6.66 -0.59
C ASN A 229 -27.69 7.89 -0.99
N ARG A 230 -27.40 8.78 -0.03
CA ARG A 230 -26.54 9.95 -0.26
C ARG A 230 -25.07 9.55 -0.38
N VAL A 231 -24.62 8.57 0.40
CA VAL A 231 -23.29 7.95 0.25
C VAL A 231 -23.12 7.36 -1.14
N LEU A 232 -24.05 6.55 -1.63
CA LEU A 232 -24.00 5.94 -2.97
C LEU A 232 -23.93 6.98 -4.09
N MET A 233 -24.75 8.05 -4.01
CA MET A 233 -24.67 9.18 -4.95
C MET A 233 -23.30 9.85 -4.93
N PHE A 234 -22.77 10.12 -3.74
CA PHE A 234 -21.46 10.72 -3.55
C PHE A 234 -20.32 9.80 -4.07
N LEU A 235 -20.37 8.49 -3.81
CA LEU A 235 -19.40 7.51 -4.31
C LEU A 235 -19.43 7.46 -5.84
N LYS A 236 -20.63 7.37 -6.43
CA LYS A 236 -20.82 7.38 -7.89
C LYS A 236 -20.27 8.66 -8.53
N TRP A 237 -20.37 9.82 -7.89
CA TRP A 237 -19.74 11.05 -8.35
C TRP A 237 -18.21 11.01 -8.17
N HIS A 238 -17.73 10.76 -6.95
CA HIS A 238 -16.34 10.88 -6.55
C HIS A 238 -15.41 9.91 -7.31
N PHE A 239 -15.87 8.69 -7.56
CA PHE A 239 -15.11 7.68 -8.29
C PHE A 239 -15.50 7.57 -9.77
N SER A 240 -16.32 8.48 -10.31
CA SER A 240 -16.63 8.52 -11.74
C SER A 240 -15.41 8.90 -12.58
N GLY A 241 -15.40 8.44 -13.84
CA GLY A 241 -14.44 8.93 -14.85
C GLY A 241 -14.43 10.47 -15.03
N LYS A 242 -15.49 11.19 -14.62
CA LYS A 242 -15.56 12.66 -14.70
C LYS A 242 -14.76 13.37 -13.59
N ASN A 243 -14.46 12.69 -12.48
CA ASN A 243 -13.68 13.24 -11.37
C ASN A 243 -12.18 12.83 -11.45
N ILE A 244 -11.73 12.34 -12.61
CA ILE A 244 -10.32 11.97 -12.84
C ILE A 244 -9.57 13.13 -13.49
N TYR A 245 -8.70 13.76 -12.71
CA TYR A 245 -7.69 14.68 -13.24
C TYR A 245 -6.70 13.88 -14.10
N VAL A 246 -6.69 14.14 -15.42
CA VAL A 246 -5.81 13.47 -16.39
C VAL A 246 -4.43 14.12 -16.36
N ASP A 247 -4.40 15.44 -16.42
CA ASP A 247 -3.19 16.24 -16.33
C ASP A 247 -2.93 16.61 -14.86
N SER A 248 -1.94 15.95 -14.25
CA SER A 248 -1.27 16.56 -13.11
C SER A 248 -0.26 17.55 -13.70
N PRO A 249 -0.21 18.82 -13.26
CA PRO A 249 0.87 19.72 -13.65
C PRO A 249 2.20 19.04 -13.32
N LEU A 250 2.98 18.77 -14.36
CA LEU A 250 4.39 18.51 -14.20
C LEU A 250 5.01 19.84 -13.78
N GLU A 251 5.10 20.08 -12.47
CA GLU A 251 6.05 21.03 -11.91
C GLU A 251 7.40 20.69 -12.55
N PRO A 252 7.95 21.54 -13.43
CA PRO A 252 9.26 21.28 -13.99
C PRO A 252 10.22 21.32 -12.81
N GLN A 253 10.87 20.18 -12.54
CA GLN A 253 12.02 20.11 -11.64
C GLN A 253 13.08 21.04 -12.21
N THR A 254 13.00 22.31 -11.83
CA THR A 254 13.96 23.34 -12.22
C THR A 254 15.27 22.89 -11.62
N ARG A 255 16.22 22.53 -12.49
CA ARG A 255 17.62 22.28 -12.12
C ARG A 255 18.24 23.60 -11.64
N SER A 256 17.87 24.01 -10.43
CA SER A 256 18.58 25.01 -9.65
C SER A 256 19.91 24.38 -9.25
N GLY A 257 20.92 24.62 -10.06
CA GLY A 257 22.26 24.08 -9.86
C GLY A 257 22.89 24.66 -8.60
N ARG A 258 22.83 23.93 -7.48
CA ARG A 258 23.73 24.08 -6.35
C ARG A 258 24.18 22.72 -5.84
N SER A 259 25.49 22.49 -5.94
CA SER A 259 26.19 21.30 -5.49
C SER A 259 26.00 21.08 -3.99
N ILE A 260 25.39 19.95 -3.59
CA ILE A 260 25.69 19.19 -2.37
C ILE A 260 25.51 17.68 -2.67
N ALA A 261 26.56 16.91 -2.35
CA ALA A 261 26.67 15.44 -2.26
C ALA A 261 25.58 14.53 -2.86
N GLN A 262 25.98 13.71 -3.84
CA GLN A 262 25.26 12.48 -4.20
C GLN A 262 25.28 11.49 -3.02
N GLN A 263 24.09 11.07 -2.56
CA GLN A 263 23.91 9.77 -1.91
C GLN A 263 23.27 8.82 -2.92
N ASN A 264 23.82 7.61 -3.01
CA ASN A 264 23.49 6.64 -4.06
C ASN A 264 22.29 5.76 -3.64
N ASP A 265 21.11 6.05 -4.17
CA ASP A 265 19.94 5.16 -4.09
C ASP A 265 19.86 4.17 -5.29
N GLU A 266 20.96 3.94 -6.02
CA GLU A 266 21.07 2.95 -7.11
C GLU A 266 21.56 1.56 -6.65
N ALA A 267 21.59 1.30 -5.34
CA ALA A 267 22.20 0.11 -4.75
C ALA A 267 21.22 -1.06 -4.49
N GLU A 268 20.15 -1.23 -5.29
CA GLU A 268 19.30 -2.44 -5.21
C GLU A 268 18.63 -2.86 -6.54
N TRP A 269 19.33 -2.78 -7.69
CA TRP A 269 18.95 -3.58 -8.87
C TRP A 269 20.11 -3.86 -9.85
N LYS A 270 21.05 -4.73 -9.45
CA LYS A 270 21.95 -5.43 -10.39
C LYS A 270 22.13 -6.88 -9.99
N LEU A 271 21.64 -7.78 -10.83
CA LEU A 271 22.07 -9.17 -10.92
C LEU A 271 22.90 -9.34 -12.21
N GLU A 272 23.85 -10.27 -12.17
CA GLU A 272 25.04 -10.27 -13.03
C GLU A 272 24.80 -10.87 -14.43
N GLY A 273 25.53 -10.34 -15.42
CA GLY A 273 25.72 -10.92 -16.75
C GLY A 273 26.93 -10.24 -17.41
N GLY A 274 28.03 -10.97 -17.56
CA GLY A 274 29.34 -10.42 -17.95
C GLY A 274 29.76 -10.62 -19.41
N GLY A 275 30.84 -9.95 -19.82
CA GLY A 275 31.49 -9.99 -21.15
C GLY A 275 31.46 -8.61 -21.81
N ARG A 276 32.55 -7.81 -21.79
CA ARG A 276 33.72 -7.83 -22.71
C ARG A 276 33.34 -7.66 -24.20
N GLY A 277 33.86 -6.68 -24.94
CA GLY A 277 34.80 -5.60 -24.58
C GLY A 277 35.19 -4.73 -25.80
N GLU A 278 36.14 -3.81 -25.59
CA GLU A 278 36.97 -3.09 -26.60
C GLU A 278 36.23 -2.18 -27.62
N GLU A 279 36.38 -0.86 -27.57
CA GLU A 279 37.52 0.04 -27.93
C GLU A 279 37.42 0.58 -29.38
N GLY A 280 37.70 1.88 -29.55
CA GLY A 280 37.54 2.61 -30.83
C GLY A 280 37.56 4.13 -30.62
N ASP A 281 38.73 4.73 -30.84
CA ASP A 281 39.11 6.11 -30.54
C ASP A 281 38.84 7.11 -31.71
N GLN A 282 39.18 8.39 -31.47
CA GLN A 282 39.48 9.48 -32.43
C GLN A 282 38.42 10.57 -32.71
N ASP A 283 38.45 11.57 -31.83
CA ASP A 283 38.85 12.97 -32.12
C ASP A 283 38.71 13.54 -33.55
N ASN A 284 38.05 14.70 -33.68
CA ASN A 284 38.61 15.82 -34.47
C ASN A 284 38.02 17.19 -34.10
N GLN A 285 38.82 18.24 -34.31
CA GLN A 285 38.54 19.63 -33.93
C GLN A 285 38.17 20.55 -35.12
N LYS A 286 37.79 21.79 -34.77
CA LYS A 286 38.01 23.11 -35.46
C LYS A 286 36.77 23.85 -35.93
N GLU A 287 36.50 25.02 -35.30
CA GLU A 287 36.75 26.41 -35.78
C GLU A 287 35.56 26.94 -36.61
N ALA A 288 34.81 27.98 -36.24
CA ALA A 288 35.08 29.37 -35.80
C ALA A 288 34.71 30.37 -36.90
N GLY A 289 33.87 31.36 -36.58
CA GLY A 289 33.47 32.44 -37.50
C GLY A 289 32.73 33.57 -36.77
N LYS A 290 33.14 34.83 -36.96
CA LYS A 290 32.73 35.98 -36.13
C LYS A 290 32.70 37.31 -36.91
N VAL A 291 31.50 37.87 -37.17
CA VAL A 291 31.22 39.22 -37.73
C VAL A 291 29.83 39.70 -37.24
N GLY A 292 29.50 40.99 -37.00
CA GLY A 292 30.37 42.17 -36.91
C GLY A 292 29.71 43.56 -37.06
N LYS A 293 28.77 43.96 -36.17
CA LYS A 293 28.21 45.34 -35.96
C LYS A 293 27.42 46.02 -37.11
N LYS A 294 26.23 46.55 -36.78
CA LYS A 294 25.96 48.02 -36.75
C LYS A 294 24.61 48.39 -36.10
N LYS A 295 24.46 49.67 -35.75
CA LYS A 295 23.40 50.34 -34.97
C LYS A 295 22.79 51.47 -35.83
N PHE A 296 21.54 51.87 -35.62
CA PHE A 296 21.07 53.26 -35.86
C PHE A 296 19.83 53.59 -35.01
N ASP A 297 19.69 54.86 -34.61
CA ASP A 297 18.68 55.43 -33.70
C ASP A 297 17.67 56.35 -34.45
N LEU A 298 16.50 56.62 -33.84
CA LEU A 298 15.52 57.75 -34.01
C LEU A 298 14.11 57.27 -33.59
N GLY A 299 13.20 58.01 -32.93
CA GLY A 299 13.15 59.33 -32.31
C GLY A 299 11.74 59.59 -31.72
N LYS A 300 11.57 60.44 -30.69
CA LYS A 300 10.29 60.74 -29.98
C LYS A 300 9.74 62.12 -30.39
N PRO A 301 8.42 62.42 -30.32
CA PRO A 301 7.79 63.07 -29.13
C PRO A 301 6.35 62.57 -28.88
N GLY A 302 5.50 63.01 -27.92
CA GLY A 302 5.57 64.00 -26.82
C GLY A 302 4.23 63.99 -26.02
N SER A 303 4.17 64.52 -24.80
CA SER A 303 2.98 64.52 -23.90
C SER A 303 2.25 65.88 -23.86
N PRO A 304 1.14 66.00 -23.11
CA PRO A 304 1.20 66.88 -21.92
C PRO A 304 0.45 66.37 -20.66
N GLU A 305 0.80 66.97 -19.51
CA GLU A 305 0.25 66.76 -18.15
C GLU A 305 -0.97 67.71 -17.88
N LEU A 306 -1.68 67.74 -16.74
CA LEU A 306 -1.36 68.06 -15.32
C LEU A 306 -2.63 67.67 -14.48
N HIS A 307 -2.73 67.54 -13.15
CA HIS A 307 -2.27 68.43 -12.05
C HIS A 307 -2.48 67.80 -10.65
N LYS A 308 -1.85 68.36 -9.60
CA LYS A 308 -2.01 68.01 -8.16
C LYS A 308 -1.74 69.25 -7.27
N PRO A 309 -2.40 69.35 -6.10
CA PRO A 309 -1.78 69.88 -4.86
C PRO A 309 -2.21 69.06 -3.61
N SER A 310 -1.79 69.30 -2.36
CA SER A 310 -0.51 69.79 -1.80
C SER A 310 -0.43 69.39 -0.31
N ILE A 311 0.79 69.39 0.23
CA ILE A 311 1.26 69.02 1.57
C ILE A 311 0.62 69.79 2.74
N VAL A 312 0.39 69.11 3.88
CA VAL A 312 0.66 69.63 5.24
C VAL A 312 1.39 68.55 6.05
N LYS A 313 2.33 68.96 6.91
CA LYS A 313 3.25 68.09 7.68
C LYS A 313 3.35 68.61 9.11
N MET A 314 3.25 67.73 10.12
CA MET A 314 3.56 67.84 11.58
C MET A 314 2.93 66.60 12.27
N SER A 315 3.33 66.07 13.42
CA SER A 315 4.55 66.15 14.25
C SER A 315 4.52 64.93 15.21
N THR A 316 5.66 64.56 15.81
CA THR A 316 5.80 63.40 16.71
C THR A 316 5.12 63.57 18.08
N LYS A 317 4.40 62.55 18.56
CA LYS A 317 4.40 62.19 20.00
C LYS A 317 3.90 60.75 20.23
N ALA A 318 4.58 60.03 21.11
CA ALA A 318 4.17 58.68 21.53
C ALA A 318 3.06 58.75 22.59
N LYS A 319 2.19 57.73 22.62
CA LYS A 319 1.56 57.24 23.85
C LYS A 319 1.15 55.78 23.69
N GLU A 320 1.51 54.96 24.66
CA GLU A 320 1.02 53.59 24.79
C GLU A 320 -0.49 53.59 25.05
N MET A 321 -1.21 52.67 24.42
CA MET A 321 -2.42 52.07 24.96
C MET A 321 -2.37 50.57 24.65
N VAL A 322 -2.09 49.78 25.67
CA VAL A 322 -2.23 48.32 25.64
C VAL A 322 -3.71 48.01 25.88
N GLU A 323 -4.33 47.27 24.97
CA GLU A 323 -5.63 46.63 25.23
C GLU A 323 -5.43 45.11 25.24
N ASP A 324 -6.04 44.46 26.24
CA ASP A 324 -5.92 43.04 26.51
C ASP A 324 -6.48 42.18 25.36
N ILE A 325 -5.60 41.40 24.73
CA ILE A 325 -6.03 40.26 23.91
C ILE A 325 -6.27 39.08 24.86
N VAL A 326 -7.54 38.77 25.10
CA VAL A 326 -7.96 37.60 25.88
C VAL A 326 -7.56 36.31 25.13
N ASP A 327 -6.56 35.61 25.65
CA ASP A 327 -6.09 34.34 25.11
C ASP A 327 -7.14 33.22 25.31
N LEU A 328 -7.87 32.92 24.24
CA LEU A 328 -8.92 31.90 24.19
C LEU A 328 -8.38 30.46 24.18
N ASP A 329 -7.11 30.24 23.83
CA ASP A 329 -6.58 28.88 23.65
C ASP A 329 -6.32 28.20 25.01
N THR A 330 -5.96 28.98 26.04
CA THR A 330 -5.73 28.47 27.40
C THR A 330 -7.00 27.89 28.06
N PHE A 331 -8.21 28.37 27.71
CA PHE A 331 -9.46 27.88 28.30
C PHE A 331 -9.98 26.58 27.67
N SER A 332 -9.59 26.29 26.42
CA SER A 332 -9.97 25.06 25.72
C SER A 332 -9.23 23.85 26.30
N GLU A 333 -7.90 23.95 26.46
CA GLU A 333 -7.05 22.85 26.88
C GLU A 333 -7.41 22.29 28.27
N GLN A 334 -7.72 23.16 29.23
CA GLN A 334 -8.04 22.73 30.59
C GLN A 334 -9.36 21.94 30.66
N ARG A 335 -10.36 22.28 29.81
CA ARG A 335 -11.60 21.50 29.71
C ARG A 335 -11.40 20.15 29.00
N PHE A 336 -10.53 20.07 27.99
CA PHE A 336 -10.21 18.79 27.34
C PHE A 336 -9.38 17.87 28.24
N LYS A 337 -8.31 18.38 28.88
CA LYS A 337 -7.48 17.61 29.82
C LYS A 337 -8.30 17.11 31.02
N SER A 338 -9.19 17.93 31.59
CA SER A 338 -10.06 17.51 32.70
C SER A 338 -11.18 16.55 32.30
N LYS A 339 -11.74 16.63 31.08
CA LYS A 339 -12.65 15.61 30.55
C LYS A 339 -11.93 14.28 30.32
N ALA A 340 -10.76 14.29 29.67
CA ALA A 340 -9.97 13.07 29.42
C ALA A 340 -9.58 12.36 30.72
N LEU A 341 -9.12 13.09 31.73
CA LEU A 341 -8.79 12.51 33.04
C LEU A 341 -10.01 11.94 33.77
N LYS A 342 -11.17 12.60 33.68
CA LYS A 342 -12.44 12.08 34.24
C LYS A 342 -12.89 10.81 33.52
N LEU A 343 -12.74 10.74 32.20
CA LEU A 343 -13.11 9.58 31.39
C LEU A 343 -12.18 8.38 31.66
N ALA A 344 -10.87 8.60 31.75
CA ALA A 344 -9.90 7.57 32.18
C ALA A 344 -10.15 7.08 33.62
N ARG A 345 -10.52 7.98 34.54
CA ARG A 345 -10.91 7.62 35.90
C ARG A 345 -12.22 6.82 35.93
N GLN A 346 -13.20 7.15 35.08
CA GLN A 346 -14.42 6.34 34.94
C GLN A 346 -14.16 4.96 34.34
N ILE A 347 -13.29 4.84 33.32
CA ILE A 347 -12.90 3.55 32.72
C ILE A 347 -12.23 2.66 33.78
N SER A 348 -11.24 3.17 34.52
CA SER A 348 -10.55 2.37 35.56
C SER A 348 -11.46 1.98 36.73
N ILE A 349 -12.50 2.76 37.04
CA ILE A 349 -13.55 2.36 38.01
C ILE A 349 -14.48 1.29 37.41
N ARG A 350 -14.78 1.36 36.12
CA ARG A 350 -15.61 0.38 35.39
C ARG A 350 -14.92 -0.97 35.28
N GLU A 351 -13.62 -0.99 34.99
CA GLU A 351 -12.79 -2.21 35.00
C GLU A 351 -12.68 -2.83 36.41
N ARG A 352 -12.54 -2.00 37.47
CA ARG A 352 -12.55 -2.48 38.86
C ARG A 352 -13.90 -3.03 39.32
N ARG A 353 -15.02 -2.58 38.74
CA ARG A 353 -16.35 -3.19 38.95
C ARG A 353 -16.51 -4.48 38.15
N ALA A 354 -16.16 -4.47 36.86
CA ALA A 354 -16.24 -5.65 36.00
C ALA A 354 -15.45 -6.86 36.55
N LYS A 355 -14.32 -6.63 37.25
CA LYS A 355 -13.52 -7.67 37.94
C LYS A 355 -14.09 -8.16 39.29
N ARG A 356 -15.15 -7.55 39.83
CA ARG A 356 -15.89 -8.06 41.01
C ARG A 356 -17.17 -8.79 40.63
N ASP A 357 -17.80 -8.36 39.54
CA ASP A 357 -19.13 -8.86 39.15
C ASP A 357 -19.06 -10.19 38.36
N THR A 358 -17.86 -10.64 37.95
CA THR A 358 -17.63 -11.96 37.29
C THR A 358 -17.74 -13.17 38.22
N ARG A 359 -18.34 -13.04 39.42
CA ARG A 359 -18.57 -14.15 40.36
C ARG A 359 -20.05 -14.44 40.64
N LEU A 360 -21.00 -13.64 40.12
CA LEU A 360 -22.42 -13.86 40.42
C LEU A 360 -23.36 -13.47 39.26
N PHE A 361 -23.53 -14.37 38.29
CA PHE A 361 -24.82 -14.98 37.93
C PHE A 361 -24.63 -15.96 36.76
N LEU A 362 -25.31 -17.11 36.83
CA LEU A 362 -25.39 -18.13 35.78
C LEU A 362 -26.84 -18.20 35.28
N MET A 363 -27.02 -18.73 34.07
CA MET A 363 -28.30 -18.92 33.35
C MET A 363 -28.83 -17.58 32.75
N GLU A 364 -29.50 -17.55 31.58
CA GLU A 364 -30.39 -18.56 31.02
C GLU A 364 -30.29 -18.80 29.50
N ASN A 365 -30.94 -19.89 29.07
CA ASN A 365 -30.86 -20.63 27.81
C ASN A 365 -31.29 -19.89 26.53
N GLU A 366 -30.45 -19.91 25.49
CA GLU A 366 -30.93 -20.05 24.09
C GLU A 366 -29.87 -20.61 23.10
N ALA A 367 -28.58 -20.62 23.47
CA ALA A 367 -27.48 -20.98 22.56
C ALA A 367 -27.25 -22.50 22.30
N ARG A 368 -28.07 -23.42 22.83
CA ARG A 368 -27.77 -24.87 22.72
C ARG A 368 -27.97 -25.49 21.33
N ARG A 369 -28.91 -25.00 20.51
CA ARG A 369 -29.20 -25.61 19.19
C ARG A 369 -28.09 -25.43 18.13
N SER A 370 -27.21 -24.45 18.28
CA SER A 370 -26.13 -24.20 17.31
C SER A 370 -24.88 -25.06 17.53
N LEU A 371 -24.65 -25.52 18.77
CA LEU A 371 -23.37 -26.14 19.14
C LEU A 371 -23.31 -27.65 18.85
N ASP A 372 -24.46 -28.34 18.86
CA ASP A 372 -24.54 -29.77 18.61
C ASP A 372 -24.29 -30.12 17.13
N TYR A 373 -24.79 -29.31 16.18
CA TYR A 373 -24.50 -29.49 14.74
C TYR A 373 -23.00 -29.42 14.40
N ILE A 374 -22.27 -28.52 15.06
CA ILE A 374 -20.81 -28.39 14.91
C ILE A 374 -20.07 -29.58 15.55
N ARG A 375 -20.62 -30.14 16.64
CA ARG A 375 -20.04 -31.29 17.35
C ARG A 375 -20.23 -32.61 16.60
N GLU A 376 -21.37 -32.81 15.94
CA GLU A 376 -21.63 -33.97 15.08
C GLU A 376 -20.64 -34.00 13.89
N SER A 377 -20.43 -32.85 13.24
CA SER A 377 -19.54 -32.71 12.08
C SER A 377 -18.07 -33.05 12.40
N LEU A 378 -17.62 -32.77 13.62
CA LEU A 378 -16.26 -33.06 14.08
C LEU A 378 -16.04 -34.54 14.47
N ARG A 379 -17.10 -35.32 14.72
CA ARG A 379 -16.96 -36.78 14.98
C ARG A 379 -16.73 -37.59 13.70
N HIS A 380 -17.23 -37.14 12.55
CA HIS A 380 -17.13 -37.87 11.29
C HIS A 380 -15.75 -37.81 10.59
N LYS A 381 -14.76 -37.10 11.14
CA LYS A 381 -13.43 -36.94 10.53
C LYS A 381 -12.27 -37.65 11.27
N ASN A 382 -12.53 -38.40 12.34
CA ASN A 382 -11.48 -38.99 13.19
C ASN A 382 -11.55 -40.52 13.39
N LEU A 383 -12.26 -41.25 12.53
CA LEU A 383 -12.26 -42.72 12.49
C LEU A 383 -12.02 -43.22 11.06
N GLY A 384 -10.75 -43.49 10.72
CA GLY A 384 -10.38 -43.90 9.35
C GLY A 384 -8.88 -44.05 9.10
N ALA A 385 -8.12 -44.63 10.03
CA ALA A 385 -6.66 -44.81 9.87
C ALA A 385 -6.15 -46.13 10.48
N ARG A 386 -6.73 -47.26 10.06
CA ARG A 386 -6.04 -48.56 10.07
C ARG A 386 -6.38 -49.32 8.78
N GLN A 387 -5.35 -49.93 8.20
CA GLN A 387 -5.42 -51.03 7.22
C GLN A 387 -5.92 -50.69 5.79
N PHE A 388 -5.01 -50.19 4.94
CA PHE A 388 -4.54 -51.04 3.82
C PHE A 388 -3.16 -50.60 3.32
N SER A 389 -2.42 -51.53 2.73
CA SER A 389 -1.02 -51.42 2.33
C SER A 389 -0.84 -51.35 0.81
N GLY A 390 0.15 -50.58 0.35
CA GLY A 390 0.77 -50.73 -0.98
C GLY A 390 0.40 -49.67 -2.00
N ILE A 391 1.31 -48.71 -2.22
CA ILE A 391 2.05 -48.49 -3.49
C ILE A 391 3.00 -47.31 -3.28
N GLN A 392 4.24 -47.46 -3.76
CA GLN A 392 5.37 -46.58 -3.49
C GLN A 392 5.67 -45.70 -4.72
N VAL A 393 5.55 -44.38 -4.59
CA VAL A 393 6.18 -43.40 -5.48
C VAL A 393 6.69 -42.23 -4.63
N GLU A 394 7.93 -41.82 -4.88
CA GLU A 394 8.66 -40.85 -4.07
C GLU A 394 8.12 -39.42 -4.20
N LYS A 395 8.20 -38.67 -3.10
CA LYS A 395 8.29 -37.21 -3.14
C LYS A 395 9.16 -36.71 -2.00
N GLU A 396 10.43 -36.49 -2.31
CA GLU A 396 11.43 -36.10 -1.31
C GLU A 396 11.43 -34.59 -0.99
N ASN A 397 11.61 -34.30 0.29
CA ASN A 397 12.20 -33.08 0.88
C ASN A 397 12.23 -31.75 0.07
N THR A 398 11.15 -30.97 0.11
CA THR A 398 11.22 -29.49 -0.08
C THR A 398 10.64 -28.68 1.08
N SER A 399 9.90 -29.29 2.01
CA SER A 399 9.20 -28.57 3.09
C SER A 399 10.10 -28.10 4.25
N LYS A 400 11.16 -28.85 4.59
CA LYS A 400 11.99 -28.57 5.79
C LYS A 400 12.91 -27.35 5.69
N ARG A 401 13.22 -26.83 4.49
CA ARG A 401 14.17 -25.71 4.34
C ARG A 401 13.57 -24.34 4.70
N ASN A 402 12.26 -24.18 4.56
CA ASN A 402 11.60 -22.89 4.75
C ASN A 402 11.22 -22.60 6.21
N GLN A 403 11.21 -23.60 7.09
CA GLN A 403 10.79 -23.43 8.49
C GLN A 403 11.84 -22.71 9.36
N TRP A 404 13.12 -22.77 8.99
CA TRP A 404 14.21 -22.12 9.73
C TRP A 404 14.25 -20.59 9.58
N ILE A 405 13.76 -20.07 8.45
CA ILE A 405 13.77 -18.62 8.18
C ILE A 405 12.75 -17.87 9.08
N TYR A 406 11.66 -18.53 9.47
CA TYR A 406 10.63 -17.94 10.33
C TYR A 406 11.05 -17.75 11.81
N ILE A 407 12.20 -18.31 12.24
CA ILE A 407 12.67 -18.18 13.63
C ILE A 407 13.60 -16.97 13.83
N LEU A 408 14.21 -16.44 12.76
CA LEU A 408 15.14 -15.30 12.83
C LEU A 408 14.45 -13.92 12.85
N GLY A 409 13.12 -13.87 12.73
CA GLY A 409 12.34 -12.64 12.56
C GLY A 409 11.73 -12.01 13.83
N MET A 410 11.96 -12.58 15.02
CA MET A 410 11.40 -12.04 16.27
C MET A 410 12.44 -11.26 17.11
N GLY A 411 12.40 -9.93 16.96
CA GLY A 411 12.73 -8.94 17.98
C GLY A 411 13.91 -9.20 18.93
N PHE A 412 15.14 -9.23 18.41
CA PHE A 412 16.34 -9.13 19.25
C PHE A 412 16.59 -7.67 19.70
N SER A 413 16.87 -7.48 20.98
CA SER A 413 17.34 -6.20 21.50
C SER A 413 18.80 -5.96 21.11
N ARG A 414 19.26 -4.69 21.11
CA ARG A 414 20.66 -4.36 20.78
C ARG A 414 21.68 -5.11 21.66
N LEU A 415 21.29 -5.47 22.89
CA LEU A 415 22.09 -6.29 23.81
C LEU A 415 22.31 -7.71 23.28
N ASP A 416 21.27 -8.37 22.77
CA ASP A 416 21.34 -9.77 22.31
C ASP A 416 22.24 -9.91 21.08
N VAL A 417 22.18 -8.94 20.16
CA VAL A 417 23.07 -8.87 19.00
C VAL A 417 24.53 -8.69 19.43
N SER A 418 24.78 -7.82 20.42
CA SER A 418 26.14 -7.61 20.95
C SER A 418 26.70 -8.83 21.69
N LEU A 419 25.86 -9.55 22.45
CA LEU A 419 26.21 -10.80 23.10
C LEU A 419 26.54 -11.89 22.08
N CYS A 420 25.73 -11.99 21.02
CA CYS A 420 25.91 -12.94 19.94
C CYS A 420 27.27 -12.74 19.24
N VAL A 421 27.60 -11.49 18.85
CA VAL A 421 28.90 -11.16 18.25
C VAL A 421 30.07 -11.49 19.20
N LEU A 422 29.94 -11.18 20.49
CA LEU A 422 30.97 -11.49 21.48
C LEU A 422 31.22 -13.01 21.62
N LEU A 423 30.16 -13.81 21.65
CA LEU A 423 30.24 -15.27 21.72
C LEU A 423 30.83 -15.88 20.43
N TYR A 424 30.53 -15.32 19.26
CA TYR A 424 31.16 -15.74 18.00
C TYR A 424 32.66 -15.44 17.96
N LEU A 425 33.10 -14.29 18.49
CA LEU A 425 34.52 -13.95 18.61
C LEU A 425 35.25 -14.84 19.63
N LEU A 426 34.64 -15.12 20.78
CA LEU A 426 35.19 -16.09 21.76
C LEU A 426 35.30 -17.49 21.17
N SER A 427 34.30 -17.93 20.40
CA SER A 427 34.31 -19.23 19.71
C SER A 427 35.42 -19.31 18.66
N SER A 428 35.61 -18.28 17.83
CA SER A 428 36.65 -18.27 16.80
C SER A 428 38.06 -18.27 17.42
N VAL A 429 38.29 -17.49 18.48
CA VAL A 429 39.56 -17.50 19.24
C VAL A 429 39.82 -18.87 19.87
N CYS A 430 38.80 -19.52 20.44
CA CYS A 430 38.93 -20.87 21.00
C CYS A 430 39.28 -21.91 19.91
N LEU A 431 38.63 -21.85 18.74
CA LEU A 431 38.94 -22.72 17.60
C LEU A 431 40.34 -22.48 17.04
N LEU A 432 40.82 -21.24 16.97
CA LEU A 432 42.21 -20.91 16.61
C LEU A 432 43.21 -21.43 17.67
N GLY A 433 42.88 -21.35 18.96
CA GLY A 433 43.67 -21.94 20.04
C GLY A 433 43.77 -23.46 19.91
N MET A 434 42.64 -24.14 19.67
CA MET A 434 42.63 -25.59 19.43
C MET A 434 43.37 -25.99 18.16
N TYR A 435 43.20 -25.24 17.06
CA TYR A 435 43.92 -25.48 15.80
C TYR A 435 45.43 -25.32 15.97
N THR A 436 45.90 -24.26 16.62
CA THR A 436 47.33 -24.04 16.89
C THR A 436 47.88 -25.10 17.85
N PHE A 437 47.14 -25.47 18.90
CA PHE A 437 47.50 -26.58 19.80
C PHE A 437 47.62 -27.92 19.06
N PHE A 438 46.64 -28.28 18.22
CA PHE A 438 46.72 -29.51 17.41
C PHE A 438 47.85 -29.46 16.39
N ARG A 439 48.09 -28.32 15.73
CA ARG A 439 49.21 -28.13 14.80
C ARG A 439 50.57 -28.26 15.50
N MET A 440 50.72 -27.66 16.68
CA MET A 440 51.91 -27.82 17.53
C MET A 440 52.11 -29.29 17.95
N ARG A 441 51.05 -29.96 18.41
CA ARG A 441 51.08 -31.38 18.83
C ARG A 441 51.36 -32.33 17.66
N MET A 442 50.87 -32.03 16.46
CA MET A 442 51.15 -32.76 15.22
C MET A 442 52.61 -32.60 14.80
N ASN A 443 53.14 -31.37 14.86
CA ASN A 443 54.54 -31.09 14.55
C ASN A 443 55.48 -31.75 15.58
N TYR A 444 55.13 -31.73 16.87
CA TYR A 444 55.88 -32.44 17.92
C TYR A 444 55.88 -33.96 17.73
N ARG A 445 54.76 -34.55 17.27
CA ARG A 445 54.70 -35.97 16.89
C ARG A 445 55.56 -36.29 15.66
N LYS A 446 55.58 -35.43 14.64
CA LYS A 446 56.47 -35.57 13.48
C LYS A 446 57.95 -35.48 13.88
N ALA A 447 58.32 -34.55 14.76
CA ALA A 447 59.68 -34.45 15.29
C ALA A 447 60.10 -35.72 16.06
N ARG A 448 59.19 -36.33 16.82
CA ARG A 448 59.48 -37.57 17.58
C ARG A 448 59.56 -38.83 16.71
N LEU A 449 58.92 -38.85 15.54
CA LEU A 449 59.05 -39.93 14.54
C LEU A 449 60.32 -39.81 13.67
N GLY A 450 61.03 -38.68 13.72
CA GLY A 450 62.33 -38.49 13.06
C GLY A 450 63.55 -39.01 13.84
N TYR A 451 63.35 -39.50 15.07
CA TYR A 451 64.42 -39.98 15.97
C TYR A 451 64.15 -41.43 16.43
N SER A 452 63.98 -42.33 15.47
CA SER A 452 63.95 -43.79 15.72
C SER A 452 64.39 -44.56 14.47
N LEU A 453 65.62 -44.29 14.00
CA LEU A 453 66.27 -45.07 12.94
C LEU A 453 67.80 -45.00 13.05
N THR A 454 68.30 -45.48 14.20
CA THR A 454 69.69 -45.92 14.47
C THR A 454 69.62 -47.02 15.52
#